data_AF-A0A410G3Y1-F1
#
_entry.id   AF-A0A410G3Y1-F1
#
_cell.length_a   1.000
_cell.length_b   1.000
_cell.length_c   1.000
_cell.angle_alpha   90.00
_cell.angle_beta   90.00
_cell.angle_gamma   90.00
#
_symmetry.space_group_name_H-M   'P 1'
#
loop_
_entity.id
_entity.type
_entity.pdbx_description
1 polymer ?
#
loop_
_entity_poly.entity_id
_entity_poly.type
_entity_poly.pdbx_seq_one_letter_code
_entity_poly.pdbx_strand_id
1 'polypeptide(L)'
;MLNFLHNYYPFGLEHKGYNTDVSPSGNSVARKFKFNGIEHEEALGLNLYEMDLRQYDPVIARWNSIDPVTHHNFSTYLLGILIL
;
A
#
# COMPACT_ATOMS: atom_id res chain seq x y z
N MET A 1 -20.85 4.68 -10.89
CA MET A 1 -20.68 3.47 -10.07
C MET A 1 -19.19 3.20 -10.00
N LEU A 2 -18.54 3.45 -8.86
CA LEU A 2 -17.13 3.12 -8.67
C LEU A 2 -17.01 1.60 -8.56
N ASN A 3 -16.26 0.98 -9.48
CA ASN A 3 -16.00 -0.46 -9.43
C ASN A 3 -15.06 -0.76 -8.25
N PHE A 4 -15.61 -1.27 -7.14
CA PHE A 4 -14.82 -1.81 -6.02
C PHE A 4 -14.33 -3.23 -6.34
N LEU A 5 -13.57 -3.36 -7.43
CA LEU A 5 -13.09 -4.64 -7.96
C LEU A 5 -12.02 -5.30 -7.07
N HIS A 6 -11.54 -4.57 -6.04
CA HIS A 6 -10.48 -5.01 -5.15
C HIS A 6 -10.89 -4.85 -3.69
N ASN A 7 -10.78 -5.95 -2.95
CA ASN A 7 -10.96 -6.03 -1.51
C ASN A 7 -9.60 -6.07 -0.81
N TYR A 8 -9.45 -5.29 0.25
CA TYR A 8 -8.23 -5.19 1.05
C TYR A 8 -8.55 -5.36 2.53
N TYR A 9 -7.61 -5.94 3.27
CA TYR A 9 -7.58 -5.84 4.73
C TYR A 9 -7.44 -4.36 5.14
N PRO A 10 -7.77 -3.99 6.39
CA PRO A 10 -7.75 -2.59 6.83
C PRO A 10 -6.43 -1.85 6.58
N PHE A 11 -5.32 -2.58 6.55
CA PHE A 11 -3.97 -2.07 6.36
C PHE A 11 -3.48 -2.17 4.91
N GLY A 12 -4.35 -2.44 3.94
CA GLY A 12 -4.03 -2.40 2.51
C GLY A 12 -3.53 -3.72 1.92
N LEU A 13 -3.44 -4.80 2.70
CA LEU A 13 -3.10 -6.10 2.15
C LEU A 13 -4.25 -6.64 1.31
N GLU A 14 -3.98 -7.02 0.06
CA GLU A 14 -5.02 -7.51 -0.85
C GLU A 14 -5.56 -8.88 -0.40
N HIS A 15 -6.89 -9.03 -0.38
CA HIS A 15 -7.53 -10.32 -0.12
C HIS A 15 -7.25 -11.29 -1.28
N LYS A 16 -6.79 -12.51 -0.96
CA LYS A 16 -6.66 -13.59 -1.95
C LYS A 16 -8.04 -14.23 -2.19
N GLY A 17 -8.37 -14.51 -3.45
CA GLY A 17 -9.54 -15.31 -3.85
C GLY A 17 -10.81 -14.53 -4.25
N TYR A 18 -10.89 -13.22 -4.00
CA TYR A 18 -12.07 -12.40 -4.30
C TYR A 18 -11.85 -11.32 -5.36
N ASN A 19 -10.60 -11.09 -5.78
CA ASN A 19 -10.23 -10.02 -6.72
C ASN A 19 -9.91 -10.59 -8.10
N THR A 20 -10.76 -11.51 -8.59
CA THR A 20 -10.55 -12.28 -9.83
C THR A 20 -10.99 -11.57 -11.09
N ASP A 21 -11.81 -10.52 -10.97
CA ASP A 21 -12.34 -9.77 -12.11
C ASP A 21 -11.30 -8.76 -12.63
N VAL A 22 -10.17 -9.24 -13.14
CA VAL A 22 -9.20 -8.36 -13.79
C VAL A 22 -9.72 -8.08 -15.20
N SER A 23 -10.20 -6.86 -15.47
CA SER A 23 -10.61 -6.48 -16.82
C SER A 23 -9.44 -6.72 -17.80
N PRO A 24 -9.60 -7.60 -18.80
CA PRO A 24 -8.51 -7.97 -19.70
C PRO A 24 -8.06 -6.79 -20.58
N SER A 25 -8.86 -5.73 -20.69
CA SER A 25 -8.53 -4.48 -21.40
C SER A 25 -7.93 -3.39 -20.50
N GLY A 26 -7.59 -3.70 -19.25
CA GLY A 26 -6.99 -2.71 -18.34
C GLY A 26 -5.61 -2.23 -18.79
N ASN A 27 -5.33 -0.94 -18.59
CA ASN A 27 -3.98 -0.39 -18.76
C ASN A 27 -3.02 -1.01 -17.70
N SER A 28 -1.89 -1.56 -18.13
CA SER A 28 -0.90 -2.19 -17.24
C SER A 28 -0.32 -1.23 -16.19
N VAL A 29 -0.15 0.05 -16.54
CA VAL A 29 0.32 1.09 -15.62
C VAL A 29 -0.75 1.39 -14.57
N ALA A 30 -2.01 1.52 -15.00
CA ALA A 30 -3.12 1.78 -14.08
C ALA A 30 -3.35 0.62 -13.09
N ARG A 31 -3.04 -0.63 -13.49
CA ARG A 31 -3.15 -1.80 -12.59
C ARG A 31 -2.14 -1.81 -11.45
N LYS A 32 -1.05 -1.05 -11.53
CA LYS A 32 -0.07 -0.92 -10.45
C LYS A 32 -0.58 -0.10 -9.27
N PHE A 33 -1.52 0.81 -9.50
CA PHE A 33 -2.11 1.61 -8.43
C PHE A 33 -3.22 0.81 -7.73
N LYS A 34 -3.09 0.62 -6.42
CA LYS A 34 -3.95 -0.27 -5.62
C LYS A 34 -4.56 0.49 -4.43
N PHE A 35 -4.36 0.01 -3.21
CA PHE A 35 -4.89 0.59 -1.98
C PHE A 35 -4.58 2.10 -1.91
N ASN A 36 -5.62 2.91 -1.63
CA ASN A 36 -5.56 4.37 -1.60
C ASN A 36 -4.98 5.04 -2.86
N GLY A 37 -4.98 4.35 -4.02
CA GLY A 37 -4.42 4.89 -5.25
C GLY A 37 -2.89 4.98 -5.26
N ILE A 38 -2.21 4.26 -4.36
CA ILE A 38 -0.75 4.23 -4.25
C ILE A 38 -0.20 3.10 -5.12
N GLU A 39 0.97 3.31 -5.72
CA GLU A 39 1.66 2.30 -6.52
C GLU A 39 2.10 1.12 -5.64
N HIS A 40 1.75 -0.09 -6.07
CA HIS A 40 2.14 -1.34 -5.45
C HIS A 40 3.29 -1.97 -6.25
N GLU A 41 4.45 -2.12 -5.62
CA GLU A 41 5.67 -2.67 -6.19
C GLU A 41 5.83 -4.16 -5.85
N GLU A 42 5.99 -4.97 -6.90
CA GLU A 42 6.02 -6.43 -6.85
C GLU A 42 7.33 -7.02 -7.41
N ALA A 43 8.24 -6.21 -7.96
CA ALA A 43 9.44 -6.66 -8.68
C ALA A 43 10.37 -7.56 -7.85
N LEU A 44 10.45 -7.34 -6.54
CA LEU A 44 11.26 -8.14 -5.61
C LEU A 44 10.42 -9.16 -4.81
N GLY A 45 9.13 -9.31 -5.12
CA GLY A 45 8.20 -10.14 -4.35
C GLY A 45 7.91 -9.62 -2.94
N LEU A 46 8.26 -8.37 -2.65
CA LEU A 46 8.10 -7.76 -1.33
C LEU A 46 6.70 -7.19 -1.08
N ASN A 47 5.93 -6.89 -2.13
CA ASN A 47 4.56 -6.34 -2.05
C ASN A 47 4.52 -5.03 -1.24
N LEU A 48 5.29 -4.03 -1.68
CA LEU A 48 5.43 -2.76 -0.99
C LEU A 48 4.60 -1.67 -1.66
N TYR A 49 4.12 -0.72 -0.88
CA TYR A 49 3.49 0.50 -1.38
C TYR A 49 4.50 1.64 -1.43
N GLU A 50 4.67 2.23 -2.61
CA GLU A 50 5.57 3.37 -2.87
C GLU A 50 4.88 4.68 -2.50
N MET A 51 5.02 5.10 -1.24
CA MET A 51 4.53 6.41 -0.78
C MET A 51 5.63 7.46 -0.86
N ASP A 52 5.25 8.73 -0.93
CA ASP A 52 6.16 9.86 -1.21
C ASP A 52 7.42 9.91 -0.34
N LEU A 53 7.31 9.55 0.94
CA LEU A 53 8.40 9.68 1.90
C LEU A 53 9.09 8.36 2.24
N ARG A 54 8.36 7.24 2.20
CA ARG A 54 8.79 5.93 2.70
C ARG A 54 7.98 4.83 2.02
N GLN A 55 8.57 3.64 1.90
CA GLN A 55 7.84 2.46 1.45
C GLN A 55 7.07 1.84 2.62
N TYR A 56 5.84 1.44 2.34
CA TYR A 56 4.91 0.87 3.32
C TYR A 56 4.70 -0.63 3.06
N ASP A 57 4.84 -1.44 4.11
CA ASP A 57 4.54 -2.87 4.07
C ASP A 57 3.13 -3.12 4.63
N PRO A 58 2.17 -3.53 3.77
CA PRO A 58 0.79 -3.77 4.18
C PRO A 58 0.60 -5.06 4.98
N VAL A 59 1.56 -6.01 4.94
CA VAL A 59 1.48 -7.29 5.67
C VAL A 59 1.68 -7.05 7.17
N ILE A 60 2.67 -6.22 7.53
CA ILE A 60 2.99 -5.89 8.92
C ILE A 60 2.41 -4.54 9.37
N ALA A 61 1.79 -3.80 8.45
CA ALA A 61 1.23 -2.47 8.66
C ALA A 61 2.26 -1.46 9.21
N ARG A 62 3.48 -1.45 8.63
CA ARG A 62 4.59 -0.59 9.08
C ARG A 62 5.39 -0.03 7.92
N TRP A 63 6.12 1.04 8.20
CA TRP A 63 7.17 1.54 7.32
C TRP A 63 8.38 0.61 7.31
N ASN A 64 9.05 0.50 6.17
CA ASN A 64 10.31 -0.25 6.08
C ASN A 64 11.53 0.57 6.50
N SER A 65 11.35 1.88 6.70
CA SER A 65 12.40 2.86 6.97
C SER A 65 12.04 3.71 8.19
N ILE A 66 13.06 4.16 8.92
CA ILE A 66 12.92 5.04 10.09
C ILE A 66 12.34 6.39 9.62
N ASP A 67 11.41 6.94 10.39
CA ASP A 67 10.95 8.32 10.19
C ASP A 67 12.11 9.32 10.31
N PRO A 68 12.38 10.16 9.30
CA PRO A 68 13.37 11.23 9.45
C PRO A 68 12.97 12.26 10.52
N VAL A 69 11.67 12.39 10.82
CA VAL A 69 11.16 13.24 11.89
C VAL A 69 11.02 12.43 13.17
N THR A 70 11.86 12.76 14.15
CA THR A 70 11.86 12.07 15.44
C THR A 70 10.68 12.54 16.30
N HIS A 71 9.92 11.57 16.80
CA HIS A 71 8.85 11.79 17.76
C HIS A 71 9.18 11.01 19.02
N HIS A 72 9.30 11.69 20.16
CA HIS A 72 9.71 11.03 21.41
C HIS A 72 8.62 10.14 22.03
N ASN A 73 7.36 10.31 21.62
CA ASN A 73 6.22 9.57 22.16
C ASN A 73 5.78 8.40 21.27
N PHE A 74 6.32 8.29 20.06
CA PHE A 74 5.86 7.32 19.07
C PHE A 74 7.02 6.52 18.49
N SER A 75 6.72 5.31 18.03
CA SER A 75 7.69 4.51 17.27
C SER A 75 7.99 5.18 15.93
N THR A 76 9.25 5.15 15.52
CA THR A 76 9.72 5.66 14.21
C THR A 76 9.16 4.89 13.01
N TYR A 77 8.43 3.80 13.24
CA TYR A 77 7.79 2.96 12.22
C TYR A 77 6.26 2.97 12.31
N LEU A 78 5.66 3.82 13.16
CA LEU A 78 4.21 3.88 13.33
C LEU A 78 3.53 4.40 12.06
N LEU A 79 2.53 3.67 11.58
CA LEU A 79 1.61 4.13 10.55
C LEU A 79 0.72 5.25 11.11
N GLY A 80 0.54 6.34 10.36
CA GLY A 80 -0.40 7.41 10.71
C GLY A 80 0.15 8.56 11.56
N ILE A 81 1.47 8.62 11.79
CA ILE A 81 2.12 9.88 12.20
C ILE A 81 2.01 10.82 10.99
N LEU A 82 1.13 11.80 11.11
CA LEU A 82 0.88 12.79 10.08
C LEU A 82 2.08 13.76 10.07
N ILE A 83 2.95 13.62 9.08
CA ILE A 83 3.95 14.64 8.74
C ILE A 83 3.20 15.69 7.92
N LEU A 84 2.53 16.63 8.57
CA LEU A 84 2.02 17.88 7.98
C LEU A 84 2.70 19.07 8.63
#